data_AF-A0A7W0TXE7-F1
#
_entry.id   AF-A0A7W0TXE7-F1
#
_cell.length_a   1.000
_cell.length_b   1.000
_cell.length_c   1.000
_cell.angle_alpha   90.00
_cell.angle_beta   90.00
_cell.angle_gamma   90.00
#
_symmetry.space_group_name_H-M   'P 1'
#
loop_
_entity.id
_entity.type
_entity.pdbx_description
1 polymer ?
#
loop_
_entity_poly.entity_id
_entity_poly.type
_entity_poly.pdbx_seq_one_letter_code
_entity_poly.pdbx_strand_id
1 'polypeptide(L)'
;MDMTNLTDQEVFGLWAATMRELTRRELIRSANNPTGDYGEVVAAKRLGLRLVGNSTASYDAVDQDGTRYQIKARRLQDYKTSRRLSAIRNLDQGGFDHLIAVLFDGDFRLKEMWRLPIDLVREHAVYQKHTNAHILHARGPVLADPRAEQLHGGGQGRDDPASQAPLEHIAEQGANVAGGPATALTVGLARHGIDVLDSGATRSAVRAGHLP
;
A
#
# COMPACT_ATOMS: atom_id res chain seq x y z
N MET A 1 11.75 20.87 -9.01
CA MET A 1 10.89 21.69 -9.89
C MET A 1 10.80 23.06 -9.26
N ASP A 2 11.20 24.10 -9.98
CA ASP A 2 11.01 25.48 -9.50
C ASP A 2 9.52 25.85 -9.64
N MET A 3 8.93 26.39 -8.58
CA MET A 3 7.52 26.74 -8.48
C MET A 3 7.31 28.23 -8.15
N THR A 4 8.38 29.03 -8.11
CA THR A 4 8.37 30.43 -7.65
C THR A 4 7.47 31.36 -8.45
N ASN A 5 7.19 31.02 -9.72
CA ASN A 5 6.35 31.82 -10.62
C ASN A 5 4.91 31.31 -10.74
N LEU A 6 4.52 30.29 -9.96
CA LEU A 6 3.15 29.78 -9.97
C LEU A 6 2.29 30.54 -8.97
N THR A 7 1.05 30.83 -9.34
CA THR A 7 0.01 31.27 -8.41
C THR A 7 -0.36 30.14 -7.44
N ASP A 8 -0.93 30.48 -6.29
CA ASP A 8 -1.41 29.49 -5.32
C ASP A 8 -2.37 28.47 -5.96
N GLN A 9 -3.25 28.93 -6.86
CA GLN A 9 -4.18 28.07 -7.57
C GLN A 9 -3.47 27.08 -8.52
N GLU A 10 -2.41 27.50 -9.19
CA GLU A 10 -1.61 26.62 -10.05
C GLU A 10 -0.83 25.60 -9.23
N VAL A 11 -0.34 25.97 -8.04
CA VAL A 11 0.31 25.03 -7.10
C VAL A 11 -0.65 23.94 -6.65
N PHE A 12 -1.87 24.30 -6.24
CA PHE A 12 -2.90 23.31 -5.88
C PHE A 12 -3.36 22.49 -7.11
N GLY A 13 -3.44 23.12 -8.28
CA GLY A 13 -3.72 22.44 -9.54
C GLY A 13 -2.69 21.36 -9.89
N LEU A 14 -1.40 21.68 -9.71
CA LEU A 14 -0.30 20.73 -9.90
C LEU A 14 -0.39 19.59 -8.89
N TRP A 15 -0.62 19.88 -7.61
CA TRP A 15 -0.82 18.85 -6.58
C TRP A 15 -1.95 17.88 -6.96
N ALA A 16 -3.11 18.40 -7.38
CA ALA A 16 -4.23 17.58 -7.79
C ALA A 16 -3.90 16.73 -9.04
N ALA A 17 -3.17 17.28 -10.00
CA ALA A 17 -2.70 16.55 -11.18
C ALA A 17 -1.72 15.43 -10.81
N THR A 18 -0.78 15.70 -9.91
CA THR A 18 0.14 14.69 -9.37
C THR A 18 -0.61 13.56 -8.68
N MET A 19 -1.58 13.87 -7.81
CA MET A 19 -2.38 12.84 -7.13
C MET A 19 -3.12 11.95 -8.13
N ARG A 20 -3.75 12.52 -9.16
CA ARG A 20 -4.40 11.73 -10.22
C ARG A 20 -3.43 10.82 -10.96
N GLU A 21 -2.24 11.33 -11.27
CA GLU A 21 -1.21 10.55 -11.95
C GLU A 21 -0.67 9.42 -11.07
N LEU A 22 -0.49 9.65 -9.76
CA LEU A 22 -0.13 8.61 -8.80
C LEU A 22 -1.20 7.51 -8.73
N THR A 23 -2.49 7.87 -8.71
CA THR A 23 -3.59 6.90 -8.75
C THR A 23 -3.59 6.12 -10.06
N ARG A 24 -3.42 6.80 -11.21
CA ARG A 24 -3.38 6.16 -12.54
C ARG A 24 -2.23 5.15 -12.67
N ARG A 25 -1.11 5.41 -11.99
CA ARG A 25 0.05 4.50 -11.92
C ARG A 25 -0.06 3.44 -10.81
N GLU A 26 -1.20 3.37 -10.12
CA GLU A 26 -1.45 2.44 -9.03
C GLU A 26 -0.43 2.57 -7.88
N LEU A 27 0.10 3.78 -7.67
CA LEU A 27 1.05 4.09 -6.59
C LEU A 27 0.35 4.53 -5.31
N ILE A 28 -0.90 4.97 -5.41
CA ILE A 28 -1.76 5.31 -4.28
C ILE A 28 -3.17 4.79 -4.52
N ARG A 29 -3.95 4.61 -3.45
CA ARG A 29 -5.28 3.97 -3.47
C ARG A 29 -6.40 4.94 -3.06
N SER A 30 -6.05 6.10 -2.53
CA SER A 30 -6.97 7.12 -2.01
C SER A 30 -6.52 8.53 -2.39
N ALA A 31 -7.41 9.50 -2.23
CA ALA A 31 -7.11 10.93 -2.42
C ALA A 31 -6.51 11.60 -1.17
N ASN A 32 -6.21 10.83 -0.13
CA ASN A 32 -5.62 11.34 1.11
C ASN A 32 -4.12 11.62 0.94
N ASN A 33 -3.41 11.91 2.04
CA ASN A 33 -1.96 12.03 1.99
C ASN A 33 -1.33 10.75 1.40
N PRO A 34 -0.56 10.85 0.30
CA PRO A 34 -0.09 9.69 -0.48
C PRO A 34 0.91 8.80 0.27
N THR A 35 1.49 9.29 1.38
CA THR A 35 2.55 8.58 2.10
C THR A 35 2.12 7.19 2.59
N GLY A 36 0.89 7.06 3.10
CA GLY A 36 0.36 5.80 3.60
C GLY A 36 0.23 4.78 2.46
N ASP A 37 -0.59 5.12 1.47
CA ASP A 37 -0.86 4.26 0.32
C ASP A 37 0.41 3.89 -0.45
N TYR A 38 1.32 4.85 -0.66
CA TYR A 38 2.57 4.56 -1.35
C TYR A 38 3.46 3.61 -0.54
N GLY A 39 3.48 3.74 0.80
CA GLY A 39 4.16 2.80 1.67
C GLY A 39 3.58 1.38 1.60
N GLU A 40 2.26 1.26 1.53
CA GLU A 40 1.57 -0.02 1.33
C GLU A 40 1.97 -0.67 0.00
N VAL A 41 1.95 0.10 -1.09
CA VAL A 41 2.35 -0.39 -2.43
C VAL A 41 3.81 -0.83 -2.43
N VAL A 42 4.72 -0.03 -1.86
CA VAL A 42 6.15 -0.35 -1.80
C VAL A 42 6.41 -1.61 -0.98
N ALA A 43 5.78 -1.75 0.19
CA ALA A 43 5.92 -2.94 1.03
C ALA A 43 5.34 -4.19 0.34
N ALA A 44 4.15 -4.08 -0.24
CA ALA A 44 3.50 -5.19 -0.93
C ALA A 44 4.33 -5.71 -2.11
N LYS A 45 4.84 -4.81 -2.95
CA LYS A 45 5.71 -5.19 -4.07
C LYS A 45 7.01 -5.85 -3.60
N ARG A 46 7.68 -5.28 -2.59
CA ARG A 46 8.99 -5.78 -2.12
C ARG A 46 8.90 -7.12 -1.39
N LEU A 47 7.78 -7.40 -0.74
CA LEU A 47 7.56 -8.59 0.08
C LEU A 47 6.61 -9.62 -0.57
N GLY A 48 6.13 -9.37 -1.79
CA GLY A 48 5.17 -10.24 -2.47
C GLY A 48 3.82 -10.35 -1.75
N LEU A 49 3.39 -9.31 -1.04
CA LEU A 49 2.14 -9.32 -0.28
C LEU A 49 0.95 -8.93 -1.13
N ARG A 50 -0.21 -9.49 -0.80
CA ARG A 50 -1.50 -9.06 -1.34
C ARG A 50 -2.11 -8.00 -0.43
N LEU A 51 -2.35 -6.80 -0.96
CA LEU A 51 -3.05 -5.73 -0.23
C LEU A 51 -4.52 -6.09 0.01
N VAL A 52 -5.03 -5.69 1.17
CA VAL A 52 -6.44 -5.80 1.56
C VAL A 52 -7.13 -4.45 1.37
N GLY A 53 -8.33 -4.47 0.80
CA GLY A 53 -9.14 -3.27 0.55
C GLY A 53 -10.20 -2.98 1.61
N ASN A 54 -10.44 -3.91 2.54
CA ASN A 54 -11.47 -3.75 3.56
C ASN A 54 -10.98 -2.84 4.70
N SER A 55 -11.58 -1.66 4.83
CA SER A 55 -11.24 -0.65 5.85
C SER A 55 -11.56 -1.07 7.28
N THR A 56 -12.29 -2.18 7.48
CA THR A 56 -12.55 -2.75 8.81
C THR A 56 -11.49 -3.77 9.23
N ALA A 57 -10.61 -4.20 8.32
CA ALA A 57 -9.50 -5.07 8.66
C ALA A 57 -8.46 -4.32 9.51
N SER A 58 -7.88 -5.01 10.48
CA SER A 58 -6.82 -4.51 11.37
C SER A 58 -5.41 -4.70 10.80
N TYR A 59 -5.31 -5.00 9.51
CA TYR A 59 -4.09 -5.24 8.75
C TYR A 59 -4.30 -4.79 7.29
N ASP A 60 -3.21 -4.42 6.62
CA ASP A 60 -3.25 -3.83 5.28
C ASP A 60 -2.87 -4.82 4.18
N ALA A 61 -2.14 -5.89 4.51
CA ALA A 61 -1.67 -6.88 3.54
C ALA A 61 -1.53 -8.28 4.14
N VAL A 62 -1.46 -9.29 3.28
CA VAL A 62 -1.35 -10.71 3.65
C VAL A 62 -0.42 -11.43 2.67
N ASP A 63 0.41 -12.35 3.17
CA ASP A 63 1.23 -13.23 2.31
C ASP A 63 0.49 -14.53 1.93
N GLN A 64 1.17 -15.40 1.18
CA GLN A 64 0.62 -16.67 0.71
C GLN A 64 0.32 -17.67 1.85
N ASP A 65 0.99 -17.53 2.99
CA ASP A 65 0.84 -18.40 4.15
C ASP A 65 -0.26 -17.89 5.11
N GLY A 66 -0.86 -16.74 4.77
CA GLY A 66 -1.92 -16.12 5.57
C GLY A 66 -1.40 -15.21 6.68
N THR A 67 -0.10 -14.93 6.74
CA THR A 67 0.48 -13.98 7.68
C THR A 67 -0.04 -12.58 7.39
N ARG A 68 -0.49 -11.87 8.43
CA ARG A 68 -1.13 -10.56 8.32
C ARG A 68 -0.15 -9.45 8.66
N TYR A 69 -0.10 -8.44 7.80
CA TYR A 69 0.82 -7.31 7.92
C TYR A 69 0.05 -6.00 8.05
N GLN A 70 0.35 -5.23 9.09
CA GLN A 70 -0.01 -3.82 9.17
C GLN A 70 1.17 -3.00 8.65
N ILE A 71 0.93 -2.08 7.73
CA ILE A 71 1.94 -1.23 7.11
C ILE A 71 1.77 0.20 7.62
N LYS A 72 2.88 0.80 8.05
CA LYS A 72 2.91 2.18 8.53
C LYS A 72 4.06 2.91 7.88
N ALA A 73 3.74 3.99 7.18
CA ALA A 73 4.71 4.76 6.42
C ALA A 73 4.99 6.14 7.02
N ARG A 74 6.21 6.64 6.85
CA ARG A 74 6.60 7.98 7.27
C ARG A 74 7.61 8.58 6.30
N ARG A 75 7.32 9.78 5.80
CA ARG A 75 8.28 10.64 5.09
C ARG A 75 9.11 11.42 6.11
N LEU A 76 10.42 11.32 6.05
CA LEU A 76 11.36 12.02 6.93
C LEU A 76 11.88 13.27 6.21
N GLN A 77 11.69 14.45 6.79
CA GLN A 77 12.37 15.68 6.38
C GLN A 77 13.63 15.88 7.20
N ASP A 78 14.69 16.35 6.54
CA ASP A 78 16.09 16.25 6.97
C ASP A 78 16.43 16.82 8.36
N TYR A 79 15.59 17.69 8.93
CA TYR A 79 15.93 18.41 10.16
C TYR A 79 14.83 18.45 11.24
N LYS A 80 13.61 17.95 11.00
CA LYS A 80 12.47 18.10 11.94
C LYS A 80 11.57 16.89 12.11
N THR A 81 11.70 15.85 11.29
CA THR A 81 10.64 14.85 11.26
C THR A 81 10.89 13.71 12.22
N SER A 82 10.02 13.64 13.22
CA SER A 82 9.90 12.50 14.10
C SER A 82 9.62 11.23 13.29
N ARG A 83 10.32 10.14 13.63
CA ARG A 83 10.07 8.76 13.17
C ARG A 83 8.83 8.14 13.82
N ARG A 84 7.89 8.98 14.25
CA ARG A 84 6.59 8.62 14.81
C ARG A 84 5.70 8.10 13.68
N LEU A 85 5.24 6.86 13.82
CA LEU A 85 4.29 6.26 12.90
C LEU A 85 2.86 6.76 13.19
N SER A 86 1.97 6.60 12.21
CA SER A 86 0.54 6.86 12.42
C SER A 86 -0.04 5.89 13.44
N ALA A 87 -1.20 6.25 13.99
CA ALA A 87 -1.88 5.52 15.05
C ALA A 87 -2.11 4.04 14.69
N ILE A 88 -1.82 3.17 15.66
CA ILE A 88 -2.11 1.74 15.62
C ILE A 88 -3.30 1.50 16.55
N ARG A 89 -4.46 1.22 15.98
CA ARG A 89 -5.69 0.96 16.74
C ARG A 89 -5.79 -0.53 17.05
N ASN A 90 -6.48 -0.87 18.14
CA ASN A 90 -6.79 -2.27 18.50
C ASN A 90 -5.56 -3.19 18.57
N LEU A 91 -4.39 -2.66 18.93
CA LEU A 91 -3.13 -3.42 19.00
C LEU A 91 -3.24 -4.65 19.93
N ASP A 92 -3.95 -4.50 21.03
CA ASP A 92 -4.16 -5.58 22.01
C ASP A 92 -5.04 -6.71 21.46
N GLN A 93 -5.84 -6.46 20.41
CA GLN A 93 -6.72 -7.47 19.81
C GLN A 93 -5.99 -8.43 18.85
N GLY A 94 -4.70 -8.21 18.55
CA GLY A 94 -3.93 -9.17 17.74
C GLY A 94 -4.34 -9.23 16.27
N GLY A 95 -4.69 -8.06 15.71
CA GLY A 95 -5.22 -7.94 14.35
C GLY A 95 -4.25 -8.26 13.21
N PHE A 96 -2.94 -8.23 13.50
CA PHE A 96 -1.87 -8.52 12.56
C PHE A 96 -0.75 -9.29 13.26
N ASP A 97 0.16 -9.88 12.49
CA ASP A 97 1.27 -10.68 13.01
C ASP A 97 2.58 -9.88 12.97
N HIS A 98 2.75 -9.07 11.91
CA HIS A 98 3.89 -8.16 11.76
C HIS A 98 3.47 -6.74 11.39
N LEU A 99 4.24 -5.76 11.89
CA LEU A 99 4.21 -4.39 11.41
C LEU A 99 5.37 -4.16 10.44
N ILE A 100 5.07 -3.61 9.26
CA ILE A 100 6.08 -3.09 8.33
C ILE A 100 6.17 -1.58 8.51
N ALA A 101 7.33 -1.10 9.00
CA ALA A 101 7.63 0.33 9.08
C ALA A 101 8.39 0.76 7.82
N VAL A 102 7.76 1.61 7.01
CA VAL A 102 8.34 2.13 5.75
C VAL A 102 8.76 3.58 5.96
N LEU A 103 10.05 3.86 5.86
CA LEU A 103 10.59 5.20 6.08
C LEU A 103 11.18 5.74 4.79
N PHE A 104 10.59 6.84 4.32
CA PHE A 104 11.05 7.56 3.14
C PHE A 104 11.89 8.78 3.53
N ASP A 105 12.77 9.21 2.64
CA ASP A 105 13.44 10.51 2.74
C ASP A 105 12.50 11.68 2.34
N GLY A 106 13.08 12.87 2.24
CA GLY A 106 12.37 14.08 1.83
C GLY A 106 11.75 14.00 0.44
N ASP A 107 12.21 13.12 -0.45
CA ASP A 107 11.77 13.02 -1.83
C ASP A 107 11.02 11.71 -2.13
N PHE A 108 10.52 11.03 -1.10
CA PHE A 108 9.85 9.72 -1.21
C PHE A 108 10.76 8.57 -1.67
N ARG A 109 12.09 8.69 -1.57
CA ARG A 109 12.99 7.54 -1.74
C ARG A 109 12.93 6.67 -0.49
N LEU A 110 12.87 5.35 -0.68
CA LEU A 110 12.90 4.42 0.42
C LEU A 110 14.27 4.52 1.12
N LYS A 111 14.26 4.89 2.40
CA LYS A 111 15.47 5.02 3.22
C LYS A 111 15.67 3.78 4.08
N GLU A 112 14.60 3.33 4.72
CA GLU A 112 14.59 2.15 5.58
C GLU A 112 13.25 1.42 5.50
N MET A 113 13.29 0.10 5.64
CA MET A 113 12.11 -0.73 5.82
C MET A 113 12.40 -1.77 6.89
N TRP A 114 11.49 -1.90 7.85
CA TRP A 114 11.64 -2.81 8.99
C TRP A 114 10.42 -3.69 9.15
N ARG A 115 10.64 -4.98 9.44
CA ARG A 115 9.62 -5.92 9.90
C ARG A 115 9.74 -6.09 11.41
N LEU A 116 8.64 -5.82 12.12
CA LEU A 116 8.55 -5.92 13.57
C LEU A 116 7.44 -6.89 13.95
N PRO A 117 7.68 -7.94 14.75
CA PRO A 117 6.60 -8.79 15.26
C PRO A 117 5.67 -8.01 16.19
N ILE A 118 4.39 -8.38 16.22
CA ILE A 118 3.36 -7.65 16.98
C ILE A 118 3.69 -7.51 18.48
N ASP A 119 4.32 -8.52 19.08
CA ASP A 119 4.69 -8.46 20.50
C ASP A 119 5.76 -7.40 20.77
N LEU A 120 6.76 -7.29 19.88
CA LEU A 120 7.73 -6.20 19.93
C LEU A 120 7.05 -4.83 19.76
N VAL A 121 6.05 -4.73 18.89
CA VAL A 121 5.27 -3.50 18.73
C VAL A 121 4.51 -3.15 20.01
N ARG A 122 3.90 -4.13 20.68
CA ARG A 122 3.20 -3.95 21.97
C ARG A 122 4.12 -3.46 23.08
N GLU A 123 5.32 -4.03 23.16
CA GLU A 123 6.32 -3.67 24.17
C GLU A 123 6.80 -2.22 24.04
N HIS A 124 6.87 -1.69 22.81
CA HIS A 124 7.46 -0.37 22.54
C HIS A 124 6.46 0.73 22.16
N ALA A 125 5.22 0.39 21.82
CA ALA A 125 4.22 1.39 21.45
C ALA A 125 3.56 2.02 22.69
N VAL A 126 3.38 3.33 22.66
CA VAL A 126 2.80 4.08 23.78
C VAL A 126 1.31 4.29 23.54
N TYR A 127 0.48 3.83 24.47
CA TYR A 127 -0.97 4.04 24.44
C TYR A 127 -1.33 5.52 24.66
N GLN A 128 -2.23 6.04 23.84
CA GLN A 128 -2.79 7.39 23.95
C GLN A 128 -4.30 7.32 24.19
N LYS A 129 -4.72 7.65 25.43
CA LYS A 129 -6.13 7.59 25.86
C LYS A 129 -7.06 8.45 25.01
N HIS A 130 -6.63 9.64 24.60
CA HIS A 130 -7.49 10.58 23.85
C HIS A 130 -7.88 10.06 22.47
N THR A 131 -6.99 9.33 21.79
CA THR A 131 -7.21 8.80 20.44
C THR A 131 -7.53 7.31 20.42
N ASN A 132 -7.56 6.67 21.60
CA ASN A 132 -7.70 5.22 21.79
C ASN A 132 -6.80 4.43 20.83
N ALA A 133 -5.52 4.77 20.81
CA ALA A 133 -4.56 4.20 19.89
C ALA A 133 -3.16 4.13 20.48
N HIS A 134 -2.33 3.26 19.92
CA HIS A 134 -0.92 3.13 20.24
C HIS A 134 -0.08 3.89 19.22
N ILE A 135 0.97 4.56 19.70
CA ILE A 135 1.94 5.27 18.87
C ILE A 135 3.30 4.59 19.01
N LEU A 136 3.85 4.14 17.88
CA LEU A 136 5.22 3.63 17.81
C LEU A 136 6.15 4.67 17.19
N HIS A 137 7.35 4.81 17.76
CA HIS A 137 8.46 5.52 17.12
C HIS A 137 9.43 4.49 16.55
N ALA A 138 9.60 4.45 15.23
CA ALA A 138 10.50 3.49 14.57
C ALA A 138 11.97 3.91 14.70
N ARG A 139 12.51 3.92 15.93
CA ARG A 139 13.91 4.30 16.23
C ARG A 139 14.36 3.70 17.57
N GLY A 140 15.66 3.65 17.80
CA GLY A 140 16.22 3.31 19.11
C GLY A 140 15.90 1.87 19.51
N PRO A 141 15.48 1.60 20.76
CA PRO A 141 15.36 0.23 21.29
C PRO A 141 14.55 -0.73 20.41
N VAL A 142 13.42 -0.28 19.86
CA VAL A 142 12.57 -1.16 19.02
C VAL A 142 13.28 -1.63 17.75
N LEU A 143 14.21 -0.85 17.20
CA LEU A 143 14.98 -1.25 16.00
C LEU A 143 16.31 -1.93 16.34
N ALA A 144 16.75 -1.85 17.61
CA ALA A 144 17.94 -2.53 18.09
C ALA A 144 17.62 -3.92 18.69
N ASP A 145 16.34 -4.23 18.91
CA ASP A 145 15.89 -5.55 19.36
C ASP A 145 16.21 -6.61 18.29
N PRO A 146 16.79 -7.77 18.64
CA PRO A 146 17.11 -8.84 17.69
C PRO A 146 15.91 -9.39 16.89
N ARG A 147 14.68 -9.19 17.37
CA ARG A 147 13.44 -9.56 16.68
C ARG A 147 13.06 -8.58 15.57
N ALA A 148 13.64 -7.38 15.56
CA ALA A 148 13.45 -6.42 14.49
C ALA A 148 14.33 -6.77 13.29
N GLU A 149 13.72 -6.90 12.12
CA GLU A 149 14.44 -7.22 10.90
C GLU A 149 14.47 -6.03 9.96
N GLN A 150 15.67 -5.66 9.51
CA GLN A 150 15.86 -4.63 8.51
C GLN A 150 15.74 -5.22 7.11
N LEU A 151 14.60 -4.97 6.45
CA LEU A 151 14.29 -5.40 5.08
C LEU A 151 14.92 -4.48 4.01
N HIS A 152 15.23 -3.25 4.41
CA HIS A 152 15.95 -2.28 3.62
C HIS A 152 16.69 -1.32 4.54
N GLY A 153 17.97 -1.09 4.27
CA GLY A 153 18.81 -0.12 4.97
C GLY A 153 19.77 0.51 4.00
N GLY A 154 19.63 1.81 3.75
CA GLY A 154 20.59 2.57 2.96
C GLY A 154 21.80 2.97 3.79
N GLY A 155 22.98 2.48 3.39
CA GLY A 155 24.24 3.17 3.69
C GLY A 155 24.19 4.61 3.17
N GLN A 156 24.95 5.51 3.79
CA GLN A 156 25.12 6.88 3.29
C GLN A 156 25.64 6.85 1.85
N GLY A 157 24.80 7.23 0.89
CA GLY A 157 25.24 7.48 -0.47
C GLY A 157 24.09 8.01 -1.31
N ARG A 158 24.28 9.19 -1.91
CA ARG A 158 23.37 9.74 -2.93
C ARG A 158 23.38 8.93 -4.24
N ASP A 159 24.15 7.83 -4.27
CA ASP A 159 24.54 7.11 -5.49
C ASP A 159 24.22 5.60 -5.43
N ASP A 160 23.34 5.14 -4.53
CA ASP A 160 22.89 3.74 -4.56
C ASP A 160 21.86 3.53 -5.70
N PRO A 161 22.18 2.79 -6.77
CA PRO A 161 21.29 2.60 -7.91
C PRO A 161 19.97 1.89 -7.54
N ALA A 162 19.92 1.14 -6.43
CA ALA A 162 18.69 0.53 -5.93
C ALA A 162 17.69 1.55 -5.35
N SER A 163 18.16 2.76 -5.01
CA SER A 163 17.32 3.86 -4.52
C SER A 163 16.77 4.75 -5.65
N GLN A 164 17.36 4.65 -6.85
CA GLN A 164 16.99 5.43 -8.04
C GLN A 164 16.27 4.59 -9.11
N ALA A 165 16.33 3.26 -9.03
CA ALA A 165 15.57 2.40 -9.91
C ALA A 165 14.07 2.69 -9.72
N PRO A 166 13.35 3.07 -10.78
CA PRO A 166 11.90 2.98 -10.77
C PRO A 166 11.50 1.56 -10.34
N LEU A 167 10.38 1.41 -9.64
CA LEU A 167 9.85 0.13 -9.07
C LEU A 167 9.56 -0.98 -10.12
N GLU A 168 10.15 -0.89 -11.31
CA GLU A 168 9.93 -1.72 -12.49
C GLU A 168 11.03 -2.79 -12.68
N HIS A 169 12.05 -2.89 -11.80
CA HIS A 169 13.04 -3.98 -11.83
C HIS A 169 13.36 -4.61 -10.46
N ILE A 170 12.33 -5.09 -9.75
CA ILE A 170 12.51 -6.11 -8.70
C ILE A 170 11.58 -7.29 -9.01
N ALA A 171 11.72 -7.83 -10.21
CA ALA A 171 11.25 -9.16 -10.56
C ALA A 171 12.44 -9.90 -11.18
N GLU A 172 12.56 -11.20 -10.87
CA GLU A 172 13.64 -12.12 -11.25
C GLU A 172 14.83 -12.27 -10.29
N GLN A 173 14.57 -12.67 -9.05
CA GLN A 173 15.39 -13.69 -8.38
C GLN A 173 14.46 -14.64 -7.61
N GLY A 174 14.03 -15.72 -8.26
CA GLY A 174 13.13 -16.69 -7.63
C GLY A 174 12.59 -17.80 -8.53
N ALA A 175 12.92 -17.83 -9.82
CA ALA A 175 12.47 -18.88 -10.74
C ALA A 175 13.63 -19.42 -11.56
N ASN A 176 14.54 -20.18 -10.93
CA ASN A 176 15.28 -21.20 -11.66
C ASN A 176 15.69 -22.37 -10.75
N VAL A 177 14.76 -23.32 -10.62
CA VAL A 177 15.11 -24.74 -10.51
C VAL A 177 14.21 -25.47 -11.49
N ALA A 178 14.76 -25.73 -12.68
CA ALA A 178 14.14 -26.44 -13.76
C ALA A 178 14.05 -27.95 -13.48
N GLY A 179 12.99 -28.59 -14.01
CA GLY A 179 13.03 -30.02 -14.36
C GLY A 179 11.68 -30.75 -14.39
N GLY A 180 11.01 -30.80 -15.55
CA GLY A 180 9.95 -31.78 -15.84
C GLY A 180 9.02 -31.39 -17.00
N PRO A 181 8.79 -32.25 -18.01
CA PRO A 181 8.25 -31.83 -19.31
C PRO A 181 6.73 -31.65 -19.30
N ALA A 182 6.25 -30.55 -19.88
CA ALA A 182 4.83 -30.34 -20.18
C ALA A 182 4.47 -31.04 -21.49
N THR A 183 3.59 -32.05 -21.40
CA THR A 183 2.93 -32.67 -22.54
C THR A 183 1.90 -31.71 -23.13
N ALA A 184 2.00 -31.47 -24.44
CA ALA A 184 1.06 -30.67 -25.20
C ALA A 184 -0.32 -31.34 -25.28
N LEU A 185 -1.39 -30.59 -24.96
CA LEU A 185 -2.76 -30.95 -25.31
C LEU A 185 -3.38 -29.78 -26.07
N THR A 186 -3.49 -29.97 -27.38
CA THR A 186 -4.20 -29.12 -28.33
C THR A 186 -5.71 -29.18 -28.04
N VAL A 187 -6.37 -28.05 -27.82
CA VAL A 187 -7.83 -27.93 -27.92
C VAL A 187 -8.14 -26.81 -28.91
N GLY A 188 -8.75 -27.20 -30.04
CA GLY A 188 -9.19 -26.31 -31.09
C GLY A 188 -10.41 -25.50 -30.68
N LEU A 189 -10.41 -24.22 -31.03
CA LEU A 189 -11.55 -23.31 -30.87
C LEU A 189 -12.41 -23.35 -32.14
N ALA A 190 -13.57 -24.02 -32.06
CA ALA A 190 -14.62 -23.92 -33.06
C ALA A 190 -15.47 -22.66 -32.78
N ARG A 191 -15.64 -21.84 -33.82
CA ARG A 191 -16.58 -20.71 -33.91
C ARG A 191 -18.02 -21.21 -33.96
N HIS A 192 -18.97 -20.49 -33.37
CA HIS A 192 -20.40 -20.29 -33.73
C HIS A 192 -20.88 -19.15 -32.80
N GLY A 193 -21.45 -18.02 -33.22
CA GLY A 193 -22.63 -17.84 -34.07
C GLY A 193 -23.78 -17.37 -33.16
N ILE A 194 -23.94 -16.06 -32.96
CA ILE A 194 -25.08 -15.48 -32.23
C ILE A 194 -26.06 -14.94 -33.27
N ASP A 195 -27.21 -15.60 -33.37
CA ASP A 195 -28.37 -15.12 -34.11
C ASP A 195 -29.30 -14.32 -33.21
N VAL A 196 -29.81 -13.26 -33.83
CA VAL A 196 -30.86 -12.33 -33.43
C VAL A 196 -32.20 -13.04 -33.32
N LEU A 197 -33.05 -12.71 -32.35
CA LEU A 197 -34.50 -12.57 -32.58
C LEU A 197 -35.17 -11.61 -31.58
N ASP A 198 -35.91 -10.70 -32.21
CA ASP A 198 -36.83 -9.68 -31.73
C ASP A 198 -38.21 -10.28 -31.41
N SER A 199 -38.91 -9.74 -30.39
CA SER A 199 -40.35 -9.44 -30.49
C SER A 199 -40.91 -8.80 -29.22
N GLY A 200 -41.53 -7.63 -29.36
CA GLY A 200 -42.95 -7.49 -28.97
C GLY A 200 -43.30 -6.67 -27.73
N ALA A 201 -43.67 -5.42 -27.95
CA ALA A 201 -44.22 -4.44 -27.02
C ALA A 201 -45.65 -4.74 -26.53
N THR A 202 -46.08 -4.14 -25.40
CA THR A 202 -47.31 -3.30 -25.34
C THR A 202 -47.40 -2.45 -24.06
N ARG A 203 -48.03 -1.27 -24.21
CA ARG A 203 -48.17 -0.14 -23.27
C ARG A 203 -49.52 -0.17 -22.51
N SER A 204 -49.64 0.78 -21.57
CA SER A 204 -50.86 1.40 -20.98
C SER A 204 -51.26 0.82 -19.60
N ALA A 205 -51.71 1.55 -18.57
CA ALA A 205 -52.29 2.89 -18.50
C ALA A 205 -52.19 3.50 -17.08
N VAL A 206 -52.45 4.81 -17.02
CA VAL A 206 -52.61 5.72 -15.89
C VAL A 206 -53.84 5.40 -15.00
N ARG A 207 -53.74 5.56 -13.67
CA ARG A 207 -54.83 6.19 -12.88
C ARG A 207 -54.39 6.67 -11.48
N ALA A 208 -54.78 7.90 -11.18
CA ALA A 208 -54.72 8.59 -9.89
C ALA A 208 -55.77 8.04 -8.89
N GLY A 209 -55.54 8.26 -7.59
CA GLY A 209 -56.53 8.04 -6.53
C GLY A 209 -56.08 8.62 -5.19
N HIS A 210 -56.82 9.61 -4.71
CA HIS A 210 -56.63 10.44 -3.52
C HIS A 210 -57.24 9.77 -2.25
N LEU A 211 -56.86 10.30 -1.08
CA LEU A 211 -57.27 10.05 0.31
C LEU A 211 -58.74 9.66 0.59
N PRO A 212 -59.01 9.09 1.77
CA PRO A 212 -59.52 9.92 2.87
C PRO A 212 -58.57 10.05 4.08
#